data_AF-A0A318L156-F1
#
_entry.id   AF-A0A318L156-F1
#
_cell.length_a   1.000
_cell.length_b   1.000
_cell.length_c   1.000
_cell.angle_alpha   90.00
_cell.angle_beta   90.00
_cell.angle_gamma   90.00
#
_symmetry.space_group_name_H-M   'P 1'
#
loop_
_entity.id
_entity.type
_entity.pdbx_description
1 polymer ?
#
loop_
_entity_poly.entity_id
_entity_poly.type
_entity_poly.pdbx_seq_one_letter_code
_entity_poly.pdbx_strand_id
1 'polypeptide(L)'
;PFFVADIGWVRFAVFHGAWILPLWDSSEQALEDVEPELQGVCARIIEVIKSTEDCSITPNDVYCRFILFELMLTWTFFHEVAHALQRHYVFRHEESHANLLPDYMDWELDFSNSDDASKKAIFNEESCSNTTEPTIAAQARELMADAEGVGMALSYIVQNSRFSKNMAYLLFCSLGCMFQRFYNKYDGDGLGVGTSRHPHPAVRDKILNLFLIKIIDDRLVHEKDGEYSVDKKHELFYLSVRANIFVGLFRSWRIEAREDESILPSYMRLRGKEYSEEMRFYIDQLFPSIQTQTTRVIKELHFFPGESLLPTLIKVTQTLIKKDDLKCQSQRAS
;
A
#
# COMPACT_ATOMS: atom_id res chain seq x y z
N PRO A 1 -18.92 -9.21 11.00
CA PRO A 1 -18.32 -8.02 11.67
C PRO A 1 -17.15 -7.36 10.91
N PHE A 2 -16.96 -7.67 9.62
CA PHE A 2 -15.79 -7.32 8.79
C PHE A 2 -15.61 -5.85 8.41
N PHE A 3 -16.50 -4.97 8.86
CA PHE A 3 -16.49 -3.56 8.47
C PHE A 3 -16.98 -2.73 9.65
N VAL A 4 -16.10 -2.53 10.63
CA VAL A 4 -16.11 -1.30 11.42
C VAL A 4 -14.76 -0.65 11.19
N ALA A 5 -14.53 -0.24 9.93
CA ALA A 5 -13.64 0.87 9.68
C ALA A 5 -14.19 2.02 10.55
N ASP A 6 -13.39 2.43 11.53
CA ASP A 6 -13.67 3.58 12.39
C ASP A 6 -14.35 4.67 11.55
N ILE A 7 -15.56 5.09 11.93
CA ILE A 7 -16.32 6.12 11.19
C ILE A 7 -15.53 7.44 11.09
N GLY A 8 -14.48 7.59 11.91
CA GLY A 8 -13.43 8.61 11.74
C GLY A 8 -12.67 8.54 10.40
N TRP A 9 -12.54 7.37 9.78
CA TRP A 9 -11.86 7.10 8.50
C TRP A 9 -12.63 7.70 7.31
N VAL A 10 -13.96 7.52 7.29
CA VAL A 10 -14.88 8.13 6.29
C VAL A 10 -14.93 9.65 6.48
N ARG A 11 -15.05 10.13 7.72
CA ARG A 11 -15.03 11.57 8.02
C ARG A 11 -13.70 12.22 7.65
N PHE A 12 -12.56 11.55 7.84
CA PHE A 12 -11.25 12.17 7.61
C PHE A 12 -10.83 12.16 6.12
N ALA A 13 -11.00 11.04 5.41
CA ALA A 13 -10.67 10.96 3.99
C ALA A 13 -11.50 11.93 3.14
N VAL A 14 -12.77 12.12 3.52
CA VAL A 14 -13.69 13.04 2.84
C VAL A 14 -13.48 14.50 3.27
N PHE A 15 -13.35 14.79 4.58
CA PHE A 15 -13.38 16.17 5.09
C PHE A 15 -12.01 16.78 5.44
N HIS A 16 -10.95 15.99 5.67
CA HIS A 16 -9.63 16.51 6.10
C HIS A 16 -8.49 16.28 5.11
N GLY A 17 -8.71 15.63 3.96
CA GLY A 17 -7.79 15.61 2.82
C GLY A 17 -7.64 16.97 2.10
N ALA A 18 -7.83 18.07 2.83
CA ALA A 18 -8.26 19.36 2.31
C ALA A 18 -7.23 20.15 1.51
N TRP A 19 -5.95 19.76 1.45
CA TRP A 19 -4.89 20.70 1.03
C TRP A 19 -3.81 20.16 0.10
N ILE A 20 -3.86 18.89 -0.37
CA ILE A 20 -2.76 18.28 -1.16
C ILE A 20 -3.18 17.90 -2.60
N LEU A 21 -4.37 18.31 -3.04
CA LEU A 21 -4.80 18.10 -4.44
C LEU A 21 -4.43 19.21 -5.46
N PRO A 22 -3.77 20.36 -5.16
CA PRO A 22 -3.58 21.41 -6.16
C PRO A 22 -2.51 21.10 -7.22
N LEU A 23 -2.10 19.83 -7.40
CA LEU A 23 -1.21 19.42 -8.50
C LEU A 23 -1.98 18.76 -9.67
N TRP A 24 -3.31 18.73 -9.62
CA TRP A 24 -4.14 18.04 -10.61
C TRP A 24 -4.64 18.98 -11.72
N ASP A 25 -3.99 18.96 -12.89
CA ASP A 25 -4.37 19.79 -14.06
C ASP A 25 -5.56 19.23 -14.89
N SER A 26 -6.12 18.07 -14.56
CA SER A 26 -7.22 17.44 -15.34
C SER A 26 -8.44 17.09 -14.48
N SER A 27 -8.90 18.05 -13.69
CA SER A 27 -9.93 17.83 -12.68
C SER A 27 -11.29 17.44 -13.30
N GLU A 28 -11.53 17.76 -14.57
CA GLU A 28 -12.79 17.50 -15.29
C GLU A 28 -13.14 16.01 -15.49
N GLN A 29 -12.18 15.08 -15.43
CA GLN A 29 -12.43 13.63 -15.66
C GLN A 29 -12.76 12.83 -14.40
N ALA A 30 -12.56 13.40 -13.20
CA ALA A 30 -12.75 12.66 -11.95
C ALA A 30 -14.22 12.23 -11.71
N LEU A 31 -15.19 12.98 -12.25
CA LEU A 31 -16.61 12.64 -12.15
C LEU A 31 -16.98 11.37 -12.93
N GLU A 32 -16.39 11.19 -14.12
CA GLU A 32 -16.65 10.01 -14.97
C GLU A 32 -16.14 8.73 -14.33
N ASP A 33 -15.11 8.83 -13.50
CA ASP A 33 -14.48 7.72 -12.80
C ASP A 33 -15.20 7.34 -11.49
N VAL A 34 -16.19 8.10 -11.03
CA VAL A 34 -16.98 7.81 -9.80
C VAL A 34 -18.23 7.01 -10.12
N GLU A 35 -18.46 5.95 -9.34
CA GLU A 35 -19.65 5.10 -9.49
C GLU A 35 -20.95 5.92 -9.38
N PRO A 36 -21.95 5.67 -10.25
CA PRO A 36 -23.20 6.44 -10.29
C PRO A 36 -23.89 6.56 -8.92
N GLU A 37 -23.83 5.50 -8.11
CA GLU A 37 -24.42 5.43 -6.78
C GLU A 37 -23.76 6.42 -5.79
N LEU A 38 -22.47 6.70 -5.97
CA LEU A 38 -21.68 7.60 -5.14
C LEU A 38 -21.79 9.07 -5.59
N GLN A 39 -22.16 9.33 -6.85
CA GLN A 39 -22.32 10.69 -7.36
C GLN A 39 -23.32 11.52 -6.53
N GLY A 40 -24.42 10.90 -6.08
CA GLY A 40 -25.41 11.56 -5.22
C GLY A 40 -24.90 11.85 -3.79
N VAL A 41 -23.92 11.09 -3.29
CA VAL A 41 -23.25 11.36 -2.01
C VAL A 41 -22.25 12.52 -2.19
N CYS A 42 -21.44 12.47 -3.24
CA CYS A 42 -20.51 13.53 -3.60
C CYS A 42 -21.22 14.88 -3.81
N ALA A 43 -22.35 14.88 -4.54
CA ALA A 43 -23.15 16.09 -4.77
C ALA A 43 -23.61 16.74 -3.45
N ARG A 44 -24.09 15.95 -2.48
CA ARG A 44 -24.48 16.46 -1.16
C ARG A 44 -23.31 17.01 -0.36
N ILE A 45 -22.15 16.37 -0.43
CA ILE A 45 -20.93 16.87 0.24
C ILE A 45 -20.47 18.18 -0.39
N ILE A 46 -20.55 18.30 -1.71
CA ILE A 46 -20.25 19.54 -2.44
C ILE A 46 -21.20 20.66 -2.02
N GLU A 47 -22.50 20.38 -1.87
CA GLU A 47 -23.47 21.36 -1.36
C GLU A 47 -23.13 21.82 0.05
N VAL A 48 -22.75 20.90 0.96
CA VAL A 48 -22.31 21.24 2.31
C VAL A 48 -21.04 22.10 2.30
N ILE A 49 -20.04 21.75 1.49
CA ILE A 49 -18.79 22.52 1.37
C ILE A 49 -19.05 23.93 0.84
N LYS A 50 -19.91 24.07 -0.18
CA LYS A 50 -20.33 25.39 -0.71
C LYS A 50 -21.01 26.25 0.34
N SER A 51 -21.69 25.63 1.32
CA SER A 51 -22.36 26.34 2.42
C SER A 51 -21.41 26.80 3.54
N THR A 52 -20.18 26.28 3.59
CA THR A 52 -19.21 26.56 4.67
C THR A 52 -18.24 27.71 4.39
N GLU A 53 -18.44 28.51 3.33
CA GLU A 53 -17.58 29.64 2.89
C GLU A 53 -16.10 29.31 2.57
N ASP A 54 -15.66 28.06 2.74
CA ASP A 54 -14.32 27.61 2.35
C ASP A 54 -14.27 27.34 0.83
N CYS A 55 -14.09 28.42 0.05
CA CYS A 55 -14.04 28.40 -1.41
C CYS A 55 -12.80 27.69 -2.00
N SER A 56 -11.95 27.09 -1.18
CA SER A 56 -10.70 26.44 -1.63
C SER A 56 -10.91 25.03 -2.18
N ILE A 57 -12.03 24.37 -1.86
CA ILE A 57 -12.30 22.98 -2.24
C ILE A 57 -13.28 22.91 -3.42
N THR A 58 -12.83 22.33 -4.52
CA THR A 58 -13.64 22.13 -5.72
C THR A 58 -14.41 20.80 -5.70
N PRO A 59 -15.48 20.65 -6.50
CA PRO A 59 -16.15 19.37 -6.70
C PRO A 59 -15.21 18.22 -7.06
N ASN A 60 -14.20 18.50 -7.87
CA ASN A 60 -13.25 17.50 -8.33
C ASN A 60 -12.32 17.04 -7.21
N ASP A 61 -12.01 17.92 -6.24
CA ASP A 61 -11.29 17.52 -5.04
C ASP A 61 -12.10 16.50 -4.22
N VAL A 62 -13.42 16.66 -4.17
CA VAL A 62 -14.31 15.71 -3.50
C VAL A 62 -14.29 14.36 -4.23
N TYR A 63 -14.46 14.35 -5.55
CA TYR A 63 -14.42 13.11 -6.34
C TYR A 63 -13.08 12.37 -6.20
N CYS A 64 -11.95 13.08 -6.31
CA CYS A 64 -10.63 12.51 -6.12
C CYS A 64 -10.45 11.88 -4.72
N ARG A 65 -10.98 12.51 -3.67
CA ARG A 65 -10.95 11.94 -2.31
C ARG A 65 -11.77 10.66 -2.20
N PHE A 66 -12.95 10.62 -2.82
CA PHE A 66 -13.76 9.41 -2.85
C PHE A 66 -13.07 8.27 -3.59
N ILE A 67 -12.49 8.54 -4.76
CA ILE A 67 -11.75 7.52 -5.51
C ILE A 67 -10.53 7.06 -4.70
N LEU A 68 -9.76 7.98 -4.10
CA LEU A 68 -8.63 7.63 -3.25
C LEU A 68 -9.05 6.73 -2.10
N PHE A 69 -10.14 7.07 -1.41
CA PHE A 69 -10.72 6.27 -0.34
C PHE A 69 -11.17 4.89 -0.80
N GLU A 70 -11.86 4.82 -1.94
CA GLU A 70 -12.30 3.57 -2.56
C GLU A 70 -11.11 2.67 -2.88
N LEU A 71 -10.05 3.22 -3.49
CA LEU A 71 -8.84 2.48 -3.82
C LEU A 71 -8.11 1.97 -2.58
N MET A 72 -8.03 2.78 -1.53
CA MET A 72 -7.45 2.37 -0.24
C MET A 72 -8.22 1.21 0.38
N LEU A 73 -9.56 1.27 0.36
CA LEU A 73 -10.44 0.20 0.84
C LEU A 73 -10.32 -1.07 0.00
N THR A 74 -10.37 -0.91 -1.32
CA THR A 74 -10.26 -1.99 -2.29
C THR A 74 -8.95 -2.73 -2.10
N TRP A 75 -7.84 -2.01 -2.00
CA TRP A 75 -6.54 -2.62 -1.74
C TRP A 75 -6.48 -3.27 -0.35
N THR A 76 -7.00 -2.63 0.70
CA THR A 76 -7.01 -3.22 2.07
C THR A 76 -7.77 -4.54 2.09
N PHE A 77 -8.96 -4.57 1.49
CA PHE A 77 -9.74 -5.79 1.35
C PHE A 77 -8.95 -6.89 0.62
N PHE A 78 -8.36 -6.56 -0.54
CA PHE A 78 -7.61 -7.53 -1.31
C PHE A 78 -6.27 -7.94 -0.68
N HIS A 79 -5.65 -7.09 0.14
CA HIS A 79 -4.47 -7.42 0.94
C HIS A 79 -4.80 -8.52 1.97
N GLU A 80 -5.93 -8.39 2.69
CA GLU A 80 -6.38 -9.42 3.62
C GLU A 80 -6.81 -10.71 2.91
N VAL A 81 -7.47 -10.58 1.75
CA VAL A 81 -7.77 -11.74 0.90
C VAL A 81 -6.48 -12.43 0.45
N ALA A 82 -5.43 -11.68 0.11
CA ALA A 82 -4.14 -12.25 -0.28
C ALA A 82 -3.50 -13.04 0.88
N HIS A 83 -3.58 -12.56 2.12
CA HIS A 83 -3.16 -13.35 3.29
C HIS A 83 -3.87 -14.71 3.38
N ALA A 84 -5.17 -14.73 3.12
CA ALA A 84 -5.96 -15.96 3.08
C ALA A 84 -5.57 -16.84 1.88
N LEU A 85 -5.43 -16.26 0.69
CA LEU A 85 -5.08 -16.97 -0.55
C LEU A 85 -3.72 -17.66 -0.45
N GLN A 86 -2.74 -16.97 0.15
CA GLN A 86 -1.38 -17.45 0.38
C GLN A 86 -1.27 -18.35 1.62
N ARG A 87 -2.36 -18.49 2.39
CA ARG A 87 -2.46 -19.25 3.65
C ARG A 87 -1.35 -18.89 4.65
N HIS A 88 -1.10 -17.60 4.84
CA HIS A 88 -0.03 -17.15 5.74
C HIS A 88 -0.16 -17.64 7.18
N TYR A 89 -1.37 -17.97 7.62
CA TYR A 89 -1.62 -18.59 8.93
C TYR A 89 -0.86 -19.92 9.13
N VAL A 90 -0.58 -20.68 8.07
CA VAL A 90 0.20 -21.94 8.15
C VAL A 90 1.63 -21.68 8.62
N PHE A 91 2.27 -20.60 8.14
CA PHE A 91 3.61 -20.22 8.58
C PHE A 91 3.62 -19.82 10.06
N ARG A 92 2.60 -19.08 10.51
CA ARG A 92 2.48 -18.68 11.92
C ARG A 92 2.30 -19.88 12.84
N HIS A 93 1.49 -20.86 12.44
CA HIS A 93 1.31 -22.09 13.22
C HIS A 93 2.63 -22.87 13.33
N GLU A 94 3.39 -23.03 12.25
CA GLU A 94 4.68 -23.73 12.30
C GLU A 94 5.74 -22.99 13.12
N GLU A 95 5.80 -21.66 13.01
CA GLU A 95 6.67 -20.80 13.83
C GLU A 95 6.30 -20.90 15.32
N SER A 96 5.00 -21.01 15.64
CA SER A 96 4.51 -21.21 17.02
C SER A 96 4.74 -22.64 17.54
N HIS A 97 4.64 -23.67 16.70
CA HIS A 97 4.89 -25.06 17.08
C HIS A 97 6.39 -25.37 17.24
N ALA A 98 7.27 -24.60 16.59
CA ALA A 98 8.71 -24.65 16.84
C ALA A 98 9.09 -24.07 18.22
N ASN A 99 8.25 -23.18 18.77
CA ASN A 99 8.41 -22.54 20.08
C ASN A 99 7.33 -23.03 21.05
N LEU A 100 7.43 -24.28 21.51
CA LEU A 100 6.42 -24.93 22.36
C LEU A 100 6.08 -24.16 23.65
N LEU A 101 4.88 -23.61 23.70
CA LEU A 101 3.85 -23.93 24.71
C LEU A 101 2.48 -23.88 23.99
N PRO A 102 1.66 -24.95 24.05
CA PRO A 102 0.39 -24.99 23.36
C PRO A 102 -0.66 -24.30 24.22
N ASP A 103 -1.06 -23.08 23.87
CA ASP A 103 -2.34 -22.57 24.33
C ASP A 103 -3.02 -21.71 23.25
N TYR A 104 -4.21 -22.19 22.92
CA TYR A 104 -5.31 -21.55 22.19
C TYR A 104 -5.10 -21.14 20.72
N MET A 105 -5.76 -21.90 19.85
CA MET A 105 -6.18 -21.47 18.52
C MET A 105 -7.10 -20.25 18.65
N ASP A 106 -6.61 -19.06 18.32
CA ASP A 106 -7.47 -17.90 18.15
C ASP A 106 -7.88 -17.77 16.66
N TRP A 107 -8.87 -18.58 16.31
CA TRP A 107 -9.75 -18.36 15.17
C TRP A 107 -11.18 -18.17 15.70
N GLU A 108 -11.39 -17.25 16.63
CA GLU A 108 -12.76 -16.84 16.99
C GLU A 108 -13.16 -15.59 16.19
N LEU A 109 -13.79 -15.86 15.03
CA LEU A 109 -15.03 -15.18 14.69
C LEU A 109 -15.98 -15.39 15.88
N ASP A 110 -15.92 -14.47 16.83
CA ASP A 110 -16.71 -14.49 18.05
C ASP A 110 -18.19 -14.27 17.70
N PHE A 111 -18.87 -15.38 17.36
CA PHE A 111 -20.31 -15.53 17.40
C PHE A 111 -20.69 -16.25 18.70
N SER A 112 -20.23 -15.74 19.84
CA SER A 112 -20.80 -16.14 21.13
C SER A 112 -21.93 -15.18 21.50
N ASN A 113 -23.16 -15.72 21.47
CA ASN A 113 -24.33 -15.09 22.07
C ASN A 113 -24.01 -14.73 23.53
N SER A 114 -23.96 -13.44 23.86
CA SER A 114 -24.19 -13.01 25.24
C SER A 114 -24.86 -11.64 25.28
N ASP A 115 -26.07 -11.66 25.84
CA ASP A 115 -26.86 -10.51 26.23
C ASP A 115 -26.11 -9.71 27.30
N ASP A 116 -25.36 -8.66 26.92
CA ASP A 116 -25.05 -7.60 27.88
C ASP A 116 -24.80 -6.25 27.20
N ALA A 117 -25.84 -5.43 27.18
CA ALA A 117 -25.84 -4.07 26.66
C ALA A 117 -25.18 -3.10 27.66
N SER A 118 -23.86 -3.19 27.87
CA SER A 118 -23.16 -2.15 28.67
C SER A 118 -21.64 -2.01 28.50
N LYS A 119 -20.98 -2.71 27.59
CA LYS A 119 -19.55 -2.48 27.32
C LYS A 119 -19.34 -1.53 26.14
N LYS A 120 -19.01 -0.27 26.46
CA LYS A 120 -18.36 0.67 25.54
C LYS A 120 -17.19 -0.05 24.85
N ALA A 121 -17.24 -0.15 23.53
CA ALA A 121 -16.12 -0.57 22.71
C ALA A 121 -14.99 0.46 22.84
N ILE A 122 -14.09 0.21 23.79
CA ILE A 122 -12.77 0.83 23.84
C ILE A 122 -11.90 -0.07 22.98
N PHE A 123 -11.57 0.37 21.76
CA PHE A 123 -10.54 -0.25 20.94
C PHE A 123 -9.17 0.01 21.59
N ASN A 124 -8.84 -0.79 22.60
CA ASN A 124 -7.46 -0.90 23.04
C ASN A 124 -6.74 -1.86 22.08
N GLU A 125 -5.79 -1.35 21.31
CA GLU A 125 -4.78 -2.12 20.55
C GLU A 125 -3.89 -3.02 21.43
N GLU A 126 -4.21 -3.19 22.72
CA GLU A 126 -3.44 -3.98 23.68
C GLU A 126 -3.88 -5.45 23.82
N SER A 127 -4.75 -5.98 22.95
CA SER A 127 -5.17 -7.39 23.00
C SER A 127 -4.69 -8.27 21.83
N CYS A 128 -3.55 -7.92 21.21
CA CYS A 128 -2.75 -8.84 20.39
C CYS A 128 -1.31 -8.97 20.93
N SER A 129 -1.17 -9.07 22.25
CA SER A 129 0.06 -9.49 22.90
C SER A 129 0.08 -11.02 22.97
N ASN A 130 0.85 -11.66 22.08
CA ASN A 130 1.74 -12.78 22.41
C ASN A 130 2.64 -13.21 21.22
N THR A 131 3.95 -13.00 21.42
CA THR A 131 5.06 -13.96 21.21
C THR A 131 5.76 -14.22 19.86
N THR A 132 5.74 -13.34 18.86
CA THR A 132 6.79 -13.36 17.82
C THR A 132 7.41 -11.99 17.65
N GLU A 133 8.71 -11.88 17.95
CA GLU A 133 9.52 -10.74 17.55
C GLU A 133 9.31 -10.47 16.05
N PRO A 134 9.22 -9.19 15.63
CA PRO A 134 9.13 -8.87 14.21
C PRO A 134 10.32 -9.48 13.46
N THR A 135 10.02 -10.30 12.43
CA THR A 135 11.04 -10.97 11.63
C THR A 135 11.00 -10.51 10.19
N ILE A 136 12.13 -10.62 9.51
CA ILE A 136 12.23 -10.41 8.06
C ILE A 136 11.31 -11.36 7.29
N ALA A 137 11.07 -12.57 7.80
CA ALA A 137 10.11 -13.50 7.25
C ALA A 137 8.67 -12.97 7.32
N ALA A 138 8.27 -12.38 8.46
CA ALA A 138 6.96 -11.74 8.59
C ALA A 138 6.81 -10.56 7.64
N GLN A 139 7.80 -9.65 7.57
CA GLN A 139 7.76 -8.53 6.63
C GLN A 139 7.73 -8.98 5.16
N ALA A 140 8.41 -10.07 4.82
CA ALA A 140 8.33 -10.65 3.48
C ALA A 140 6.92 -11.14 3.13
N ARG A 141 6.19 -11.73 4.10
CA ARG A 141 4.78 -12.12 3.92
C ARG A 141 3.88 -10.91 3.68
N GLU A 142 4.10 -9.82 4.39
CA GLU A 142 3.37 -8.57 4.14
C GLU A 142 3.57 -8.07 2.70
N LEU A 143 4.82 -8.08 2.19
CA LEU A 143 5.11 -7.71 0.79
C LEU A 143 4.51 -8.68 -0.23
N MET A 144 4.45 -9.96 0.08
CA MET A 144 3.80 -10.96 -0.77
C MET A 144 2.28 -10.71 -0.85
N ALA A 145 1.65 -10.41 0.28
CA ALA A 145 0.23 -10.05 0.32
C ALA A 145 -0.04 -8.73 -0.41
N ASP A 146 0.86 -7.75 -0.30
CA ASP A 146 0.77 -6.50 -1.06
C ASP A 146 0.76 -6.74 -2.57
N ALA A 147 1.70 -7.53 -3.06
CA ALA A 147 1.85 -7.77 -4.49
C ALA A 147 0.59 -8.40 -5.09
N GLU A 148 0.01 -9.37 -4.41
CA GLU A 148 -1.23 -10.01 -4.87
C GLU A 148 -2.45 -9.10 -4.66
N GLY A 149 -2.53 -8.42 -3.52
CA GLY A 149 -3.59 -7.45 -3.21
C GLY A 149 -3.65 -6.31 -4.24
N VAL A 150 -2.50 -5.77 -4.64
CA VAL A 150 -2.37 -4.78 -5.72
C VAL A 150 -2.81 -5.37 -7.06
N GLY A 151 -2.44 -6.62 -7.34
CA GLY A 151 -2.88 -7.34 -8.54
C GLY A 151 -4.39 -7.48 -8.67
N MET A 152 -5.04 -7.86 -7.57
CA MET A 152 -6.51 -7.99 -7.50
C MET A 152 -7.20 -6.62 -7.56
N ALA A 153 -6.69 -5.61 -6.86
CA ALA A 153 -7.21 -4.25 -6.94
C ALA A 153 -7.13 -3.70 -8.39
N LEU A 154 -6.01 -3.95 -9.08
CA LEU A 154 -5.86 -3.58 -10.49
C LEU A 154 -6.85 -4.35 -11.38
N SER A 155 -7.04 -5.65 -11.15
CA SER A 155 -8.03 -6.45 -11.88
C SER A 155 -9.44 -5.90 -11.68
N TYR A 156 -9.81 -5.53 -10.45
CA TYR A 156 -11.10 -4.90 -10.14
C TYR A 156 -11.31 -3.61 -10.94
N ILE A 157 -10.32 -2.71 -10.95
CA ILE A 157 -10.39 -1.45 -11.70
C ILE A 157 -10.57 -1.70 -13.21
N VAL A 158 -9.80 -2.64 -13.77
CA VAL A 158 -9.83 -2.97 -15.20
C VAL A 158 -11.15 -3.63 -15.59
N GLN A 159 -11.64 -4.59 -14.81
CA GLN A 159 -12.90 -5.28 -15.07
C GLN A 159 -14.11 -4.34 -15.05
N ASN A 160 -14.05 -3.29 -14.23
CA ASN A 160 -15.07 -2.24 -14.21
C ASN A 160 -14.86 -1.15 -15.28
N SER A 161 -13.92 -1.33 -16.22
CA SER A 161 -13.60 -0.34 -17.28
C SER A 161 -13.21 1.05 -16.78
N ARG A 162 -12.63 1.14 -15.57
CA ARG A 162 -12.25 2.40 -14.91
C ARG A 162 -10.74 2.67 -14.96
N PHE A 163 -9.99 1.85 -15.69
CA PHE A 163 -8.53 2.02 -15.76
C PHE A 163 -8.15 3.22 -16.63
N SER A 164 -7.64 4.26 -15.97
CA SER A 164 -7.12 5.48 -16.59
C SER A 164 -5.76 5.84 -16.00
N LYS A 165 -5.04 6.79 -16.63
CA LYS A 165 -3.78 7.33 -16.10
C LYS A 165 -3.99 7.98 -14.73
N ASN A 166 -5.12 8.66 -14.57
CA ASN A 166 -5.56 9.28 -13.32
C ASN A 166 -5.77 8.23 -12.23
N MET A 167 -6.43 7.13 -12.57
CA MET A 167 -6.64 6.00 -11.67
C MET A 167 -5.31 5.34 -11.26
N ALA A 168 -4.37 5.18 -12.20
CA ALA A 168 -3.03 4.67 -11.88
C ALA A 168 -2.28 5.58 -10.91
N TYR A 169 -2.33 6.90 -11.11
CA TYR A 169 -1.76 7.87 -10.18
C TYR A 169 -2.41 7.80 -8.78
N LEU A 170 -3.74 7.77 -8.72
CA LEU A 170 -4.47 7.65 -7.46
C LEU A 170 -4.21 6.32 -6.76
N LEU A 171 -3.99 5.24 -7.50
CA LEU A 171 -3.59 3.95 -6.93
C LEU A 171 -2.20 4.03 -6.29
N PHE A 172 -1.21 4.66 -6.97
CA PHE A 172 0.10 4.91 -6.35
C PHE A 172 -0.01 5.74 -5.06
N CYS A 173 -0.79 6.82 -5.08
CA CYS A 173 -1.04 7.65 -3.90
C CYS A 173 -1.70 6.85 -2.77
N SER A 174 -2.72 6.04 -3.10
CA SER A 174 -3.47 5.23 -2.15
C SER A 174 -2.56 4.25 -1.42
N LEU A 175 -1.75 3.49 -2.17
CA LEU A 175 -0.82 2.52 -1.61
C LEU A 175 0.20 3.18 -0.68
N GLY A 176 0.88 4.22 -1.16
CA GLY A 176 1.89 4.91 -0.35
C GLY A 176 1.30 5.50 0.93
N CYS A 177 0.13 6.14 0.86
CA CYS A 177 -0.58 6.66 2.04
C CYS A 177 -0.98 5.54 3.01
N MET A 178 -1.44 4.39 2.52
CA MET A 178 -1.77 3.25 3.38
C MET A 178 -0.54 2.64 4.03
N PHE A 179 0.59 2.56 3.34
CA PHE A 179 1.84 2.10 3.93
C PHE A 179 2.30 3.04 5.06
N GLN A 180 2.14 4.35 4.88
CA GLN A 180 2.37 5.31 5.97
C GLN A 180 1.41 5.08 7.13
N ARG A 181 0.11 4.85 6.84
CA ARG A 181 -0.93 4.70 7.87
C ARG A 181 -0.73 3.47 8.75
N PHE A 182 -0.31 2.35 8.16
CA PHE A 182 -0.02 1.10 8.88
C PHE A 182 1.39 1.06 9.50
N TYR A 183 2.13 2.17 9.43
CA TYR A 183 3.44 2.32 10.03
C TYR A 183 3.45 3.47 11.02
N ASN A 184 3.04 3.17 12.26
CA ASN A 184 2.68 4.15 13.30
C ASN A 184 3.82 5.13 13.68
N LYS A 185 5.09 4.75 13.56
CA LYS A 185 6.24 5.62 13.85
C LYS A 185 7.49 5.12 13.14
N TYR A 186 8.37 6.03 12.71
CA TYR A 186 9.71 5.65 12.25
C TYR A 186 10.62 5.49 13.47
N ASP A 187 11.19 4.30 13.61
CA ASP A 187 12.11 3.97 14.69
C ASP A 187 13.49 4.58 14.39
N GLY A 188 13.74 5.77 14.91
CA GLY A 188 15.00 6.48 14.74
C GLY A 188 15.15 7.16 13.38
N ASP A 189 16.40 7.45 13.01
CA ASP A 189 16.76 8.23 11.81
C ASP A 189 16.96 7.39 10.54
N GLY A 190 16.89 6.07 10.63
CA GLY A 190 17.17 5.13 9.54
C GLY A 190 15.98 4.23 9.20
N LEU A 191 16.22 3.23 8.35
CA LEU A 191 15.13 2.37 7.87
C LEU A 191 14.70 1.25 8.84
N GLY A 192 15.53 0.90 9.83
CA GLY A 192 15.18 -0.08 10.88
C GLY A 192 14.78 -1.47 10.35
N VAL A 193 15.75 -2.22 9.81
CA VAL A 193 15.49 -3.57 9.27
C VAL A 193 14.97 -4.51 10.36
N GLY A 194 13.80 -5.12 10.16
CA GLY A 194 13.25 -6.12 11.07
C GLY A 194 12.68 -5.59 12.40
N THR A 195 12.60 -4.28 12.61
CA THR A 195 12.11 -3.72 13.90
C THR A 195 10.59 -3.69 14.03
N SER A 196 9.87 -3.82 12.91
CA SER A 196 8.40 -3.74 12.83
C SER A 196 7.81 -4.97 12.15
N ARG A 197 6.54 -5.28 12.44
CA ARG A 197 5.80 -6.36 11.76
C ARG A 197 5.63 -6.08 10.26
N HIS A 198 5.50 -4.81 9.88
CA HIS A 198 5.41 -4.40 8.48
C HIS A 198 6.78 -3.89 7.98
N PRO A 199 7.11 -4.09 6.70
CA PRO A 199 8.27 -3.47 6.09
C PRO A 199 8.17 -1.94 6.18
N HIS A 200 9.33 -1.28 6.27
CA HIS A 200 9.39 0.17 6.28
C HIS A 200 8.72 0.76 5.01
N PRO A 201 7.87 1.81 5.10
CA PRO A 201 7.09 2.29 3.97
C PRO A 201 7.94 2.70 2.76
N ALA A 202 9.11 3.30 2.99
CA ALA A 202 10.05 3.64 1.92
C ALA A 202 10.55 2.41 1.12
N VAL A 203 10.77 1.28 1.80
CA VAL A 203 11.19 0.01 1.17
C VAL A 203 10.00 -0.61 0.45
N ARG A 204 8.84 -0.66 1.13
CA ARG A 204 7.57 -1.17 0.61
C ARG A 204 7.21 -0.47 -0.69
N ASP A 205 7.21 0.87 -0.72
CA ASP A 205 6.96 1.67 -1.92
C ASP A 205 8.00 1.46 -3.02
N LYS A 206 9.29 1.32 -2.69
CA LYS A 206 10.32 1.11 -3.73
C LYS A 206 10.09 -0.20 -4.49
N ILE A 207 9.74 -1.26 -3.78
CA ILE A 207 9.44 -2.57 -4.37
C ILE A 207 8.08 -2.52 -5.10
N LEU A 208 7.03 -2.08 -4.41
CA LEU A 208 5.66 -2.15 -4.92
C LEU A 208 5.41 -1.17 -6.07
N ASN A 209 6.05 -0.01 -6.11
CA ASN A 209 5.93 0.89 -7.27
C ASN A 209 6.51 0.25 -8.53
N LEU A 210 7.70 -0.38 -8.44
CA LEU A 210 8.30 -1.04 -9.58
C LEU A 210 7.48 -2.27 -10.01
N PHE A 211 6.91 -2.99 -9.04
CA PHE A 211 5.99 -4.09 -9.29
C PHE A 211 4.71 -3.62 -9.99
N LEU A 212 4.05 -2.58 -9.49
CA LEU A 212 2.83 -2.02 -10.05
C LEU A 212 3.06 -1.52 -11.48
N ILE A 213 4.17 -0.79 -11.72
CA ILE A 213 4.58 -0.39 -13.07
C ILE A 213 4.74 -1.62 -13.96
N LYS A 214 5.39 -2.68 -13.49
CA LYS A 214 5.60 -3.91 -14.28
C LYS A 214 4.30 -4.63 -14.63
N ILE A 215 3.37 -4.75 -13.70
CA ILE A 215 2.10 -5.45 -13.98
C ILE A 215 1.17 -4.62 -14.88
N ILE A 216 1.17 -3.28 -14.74
CA ILE A 216 0.44 -2.40 -15.64
C ILE A 216 1.07 -2.49 -17.03
N ASP A 217 2.41 -2.45 -17.11
CA ASP A 217 3.18 -2.61 -18.34
C ASP A 217 2.79 -3.93 -19.05
N ASP A 218 2.87 -5.07 -18.35
CA ASP A 218 2.53 -6.38 -18.91
C ASP A 218 1.06 -6.46 -19.38
N ARG A 219 0.11 -5.94 -18.60
CA ARG A 219 -1.32 -5.98 -18.97
C ARG A 219 -1.63 -5.07 -20.15
N LEU A 220 -1.03 -3.87 -20.20
CA LEU A 220 -1.20 -2.94 -21.33
C LEU A 220 -0.55 -3.45 -22.63
N VAL A 221 0.51 -4.25 -22.54
CA VAL A 221 1.14 -4.94 -23.69
C VAL A 221 0.24 -6.04 -24.24
N HIS A 222 -0.49 -6.75 -23.38
CA HIS A 222 -1.38 -7.83 -23.80
C HIS A 222 -2.71 -7.35 -24.42
N GLU A 223 -3.14 -6.11 -24.14
CA GLU A 223 -4.44 -5.58 -24.60
C GLU A 223 -4.39 -4.82 -25.93
N LYS A 224 -3.22 -4.46 -26.47
CA LYS A 224 -3.12 -3.77 -27.78
C LYS A 224 -1.97 -4.30 -28.64
N ASP A 225 -2.33 -4.90 -29.77
CA ASP A 225 -1.44 -5.15 -30.90
C ASP A 225 -0.64 -3.88 -31.26
N GLY A 226 0.69 -4.02 -31.32
CA GLY A 226 1.48 -3.41 -32.40
C GLY A 226 2.41 -2.23 -32.07
N GLU A 227 2.06 -1.27 -31.22
CA GLU A 227 2.93 -0.10 -30.99
C GLU A 227 3.06 0.25 -29.50
N TYR A 228 4.05 -0.39 -28.88
CA TYR A 228 4.51 -0.07 -27.54
C TYR A 228 5.57 1.03 -27.62
N SER A 229 5.21 2.29 -27.34
CA SER A 229 6.20 3.36 -27.25
C SER A 229 6.82 3.39 -25.85
N VAL A 230 8.14 3.54 -25.80
CA VAL A 230 8.94 3.78 -24.59
C VAL A 230 8.33 4.88 -23.70
N ASP A 231 7.54 5.79 -24.29
CA ASP A 231 6.89 6.92 -23.62
C ASP A 231 5.86 6.50 -22.57
N LYS A 232 5.09 5.41 -22.79
CA LYS A 232 4.07 4.95 -21.82
C LYS A 232 4.69 4.51 -20.50
N LYS A 233 5.86 3.89 -20.55
CA LYS A 233 6.60 3.49 -19.36
C LYS A 233 7.16 4.69 -18.61
N HIS A 234 7.68 5.68 -19.33
CA HIS A 234 8.16 6.94 -18.74
C HIS A 234 7.03 7.69 -18.03
N GLU A 235 5.83 7.64 -18.60
CA GLU A 235 4.64 8.23 -17.99
C GLU A 235 4.28 7.56 -16.65
N LEU A 236 4.24 6.22 -16.57
CA LEU A 236 3.99 5.53 -15.31
C LEU A 236 5.06 5.81 -14.25
N PHE A 237 6.34 5.89 -14.65
CA PHE A 237 7.41 6.30 -13.75
C PHE A 237 7.19 7.72 -13.23
N TYR A 238 6.85 8.67 -14.11
CA TYR A 238 6.55 10.04 -13.76
C TYR A 238 5.39 10.14 -12.76
N LEU A 239 4.30 9.42 -13.00
CA LEU A 239 3.16 9.34 -12.07
C LEU A 239 3.57 8.78 -10.71
N SER A 240 4.39 7.72 -10.67
CA SER A 240 4.88 7.17 -9.40
C SER A 240 5.73 8.18 -8.62
N VAL A 241 6.58 8.96 -9.29
CA VAL A 241 7.41 9.99 -8.65
C VAL A 241 6.54 11.08 -8.06
N ARG A 242 5.51 11.53 -8.80
CA ARG A 242 4.54 12.50 -8.31
C ARG A 242 3.77 11.98 -7.09
N ALA A 243 3.32 10.73 -7.14
CA ALA A 243 2.62 10.10 -6.02
C ALA A 243 3.51 10.04 -4.77
N ASN A 244 4.81 9.75 -4.94
CA ASN A 244 5.76 9.75 -3.82
C ASN A 244 5.90 11.13 -3.16
N ILE A 245 5.86 12.23 -3.93
CA ILE A 245 5.84 13.59 -3.35
C ILE A 245 4.55 13.79 -2.54
N PHE A 246 3.40 13.40 -3.09
CA PHE A 246 2.11 13.46 -2.40
C PHE A 246 2.14 12.68 -1.07
N VAL A 247 2.68 11.45 -1.08
CA VAL A 247 2.81 10.60 0.12
C VAL A 247 3.73 11.23 1.17
N GLY A 248 4.82 11.88 0.74
CA GLY A 248 5.69 12.64 1.62
C GLY A 248 4.97 13.81 2.31
N LEU A 249 4.18 14.56 1.54
CA LEU A 249 3.35 15.63 2.09
C LEU A 249 2.29 15.09 3.04
N PHE A 250 1.60 14.01 2.67
CA PHE A 250 0.64 13.32 3.54
C PHE A 250 1.26 12.94 4.89
N ARG A 251 2.47 12.35 4.88
CA ARG A 251 3.19 12.01 6.12
C ARG A 251 3.47 13.24 6.97
N SER A 252 4.01 14.31 6.37
CA SER A 252 4.32 15.55 7.09
C SER A 252 3.11 16.28 7.65
N TRP A 253 1.93 16.10 7.04
CA TRP A 253 0.73 16.75 7.53
C TRP A 253 0.03 15.91 8.60
N ARG A 254 0.11 14.58 8.50
CA ARG A 254 -0.74 13.71 9.29
C ARG A 254 -0.06 12.99 10.44
N ILE A 255 1.22 12.68 10.27
CA ILE A 255 1.97 11.77 11.16
C ILE A 255 3.09 12.54 11.84
N GLU A 256 3.84 13.34 11.09
CA GLU A 256 5.02 14.05 11.61
C GLU A 256 4.73 15.53 11.74
N ALA A 257 4.63 16.05 12.96
CA ALA A 257 4.63 17.49 13.15
C ALA A 257 5.99 18.05 12.71
N ARG A 258 6.02 18.88 11.67
CA ARG A 258 7.24 19.54 11.22
C ARG A 258 7.40 20.86 11.96
N GLU A 259 8.48 20.97 12.73
CA GLU A 259 8.89 22.23 13.35
C GLU A 259 9.63 23.15 12.37
N ASP A 260 10.25 22.56 11.33
CA ASP A 260 11.04 23.27 10.32
C ASP A 260 10.63 22.88 8.88
N GLU A 261 10.16 23.86 8.12
CA GLU A 261 9.76 23.72 6.71
C GLU A 261 10.94 23.50 5.76
N SER A 262 12.18 23.75 6.20
CA SER A 262 13.39 23.51 5.41
C SER A 262 13.82 22.03 5.37
N ILE A 263 13.38 21.22 6.34
CA ILE A 263 13.77 19.80 6.47
C ILE A 263 12.76 18.90 5.76
N LEU A 264 13.20 18.16 4.72
CA LEU A 264 12.33 17.22 4.01
C LEU A 264 11.60 16.24 4.96
N PRO A 265 10.32 15.91 4.71
CA PRO A 265 9.61 14.87 5.45
C PRO A 265 10.44 13.58 5.51
N SER A 266 10.40 12.86 6.64
CA SER A 266 11.33 11.74 6.86
C SER A 266 11.20 10.65 5.77
N TYR A 267 9.99 10.41 5.26
CA TYR A 267 9.76 9.49 4.16
C TYR A 267 10.52 9.89 2.89
N MET A 268 10.55 11.19 2.57
CA MET A 268 11.29 11.69 1.42
C MET A 268 12.79 11.63 1.68
N ARG A 269 13.24 11.97 2.89
CA ARG A 269 14.63 11.91 3.33
C ARG A 269 15.20 10.49 3.24
N LEU A 270 14.49 9.49 3.78
CA LEU A 270 14.87 8.07 3.77
C LEU A 270 14.89 7.44 2.37
N ARG A 271 14.40 8.15 1.36
CA ARG A 271 14.50 7.78 -0.07
C ARG A 271 15.57 8.56 -0.83
N GLY A 272 16.26 9.47 -0.14
CA GLY A 272 17.40 10.20 -0.63
C GLY A 272 18.61 9.29 -0.89
N LYS A 273 19.60 9.83 -1.59
CA LYS A 273 20.83 9.10 -1.95
C LYS A 273 21.61 8.62 -0.72
N GLU A 274 21.55 9.39 0.37
CA GLU A 274 22.25 9.10 1.62
C GLU A 274 21.82 7.77 2.27
N TYR A 275 20.58 7.34 2.08
CA TYR A 275 20.05 6.05 2.59
C TYR A 275 20.04 4.95 1.53
N SER A 276 20.71 5.14 0.39
CA SER A 276 20.68 4.16 -0.71
C SER A 276 21.31 2.81 -0.33
N GLU A 277 22.39 2.82 0.45
CA GLU A 277 23.03 1.60 0.94
C GLU A 277 22.16 0.89 1.99
N GLU A 278 21.56 1.61 2.93
CA GLU A 278 20.63 1.01 3.91
C GLU A 278 19.40 0.43 3.23
N MET A 279 18.82 1.14 2.25
CA MET A 279 17.70 0.64 1.46
C MET A 279 18.06 -0.67 0.76
N ARG A 280 19.25 -0.71 0.17
CA ARG A 280 19.74 -1.90 -0.50
C ARG A 280 19.93 -3.04 0.48
N PHE A 281 20.59 -2.80 1.61
CA PHE A 281 20.78 -3.78 2.65
C PHE A 281 19.44 -4.37 3.12
N TYR A 282 18.42 -3.54 3.32
CA TYR A 282 17.08 -4.00 3.69
C TYR A 282 16.50 -4.94 2.61
N ILE A 283 16.51 -4.53 1.34
CA ILE A 283 15.98 -5.34 0.24
C ILE A 283 16.73 -6.67 0.12
N ASP A 284 18.07 -6.66 0.29
CA ASP A 284 18.91 -7.85 0.28
C ASP A 284 18.55 -8.81 1.43
N GLN A 285 18.17 -8.32 2.61
CA GLN A 285 17.69 -9.15 3.71
C GLN A 285 16.29 -9.75 3.43
N LEU A 286 15.38 -8.97 2.84
CA LEU A 286 14.03 -9.43 2.51
C LEU A 286 14.02 -10.51 1.43
N PHE A 287 14.89 -10.39 0.42
CA PHE A 287 14.80 -11.20 -0.79
C PHE A 287 14.87 -12.73 -0.58
N PRO A 288 15.79 -13.28 0.23
CA PRO A 288 15.80 -14.72 0.52
C PRO A 288 14.50 -15.23 1.12
N SER A 289 13.90 -14.45 2.03
CA SER A 289 12.62 -14.78 2.66
C SER A 289 11.46 -14.71 1.67
N ILE A 290 11.42 -13.70 0.81
CA ILE A 290 10.43 -13.59 -0.28
C ILE A 290 10.56 -14.80 -1.22
N GLN A 291 11.77 -15.13 -1.66
CA GLN A 291 12.01 -16.21 -2.62
C GLN A 291 11.61 -17.59 -2.05
N THR A 292 12.01 -17.87 -0.80
CA THR A 292 11.73 -19.15 -0.14
C THR A 292 10.23 -19.31 0.11
N GLN A 293 9.59 -18.30 0.71
CA GLN A 293 8.16 -18.36 1.04
C GLN A 293 7.29 -18.35 -0.22
N THR A 294 7.64 -17.57 -1.25
CA THR A 294 6.93 -17.60 -2.55
C THR A 294 6.99 -18.98 -3.19
N THR A 295 8.16 -19.62 -3.18
CA THR A 295 8.32 -20.97 -3.76
C THR A 295 7.39 -21.97 -3.07
N ARG A 296 7.32 -21.90 -1.74
CA ARG A 296 6.44 -22.75 -0.94
C ARG A 296 4.97 -22.43 -1.20
N VAL A 297 4.59 -21.15 -1.17
CA VAL A 297 3.22 -20.70 -1.41
C VAL A 297 2.73 -21.22 -2.77
N ILE A 298 3.48 -20.99 -3.85
CA ILE A 298 3.09 -21.41 -5.19
C ILE A 298 2.97 -22.94 -5.32
N LYS A 299 3.86 -23.70 -4.69
CA LYS A 299 3.88 -25.16 -4.85
C LYS A 299 2.86 -25.88 -3.98
N GLU A 300 2.56 -25.36 -2.79
CA GLU A 300 1.93 -26.14 -1.73
C GLU A 300 0.72 -25.48 -1.08
N LEU A 301 0.64 -24.14 -1.06
CA LEU A 301 -0.32 -23.45 -0.19
C LEU A 301 -1.35 -22.63 -0.94
N HIS A 302 -0.96 -21.96 -2.03
CA HIS A 302 -1.81 -21.00 -2.72
C HIS A 302 -3.05 -21.69 -3.29
N PHE A 303 -4.24 -21.11 -3.06
CA PHE A 303 -5.48 -21.71 -3.60
C PHE A 303 -5.53 -21.71 -5.14
N PHE A 304 -4.99 -20.66 -5.77
CA PHE A 304 -4.92 -20.51 -7.25
C PHE A 304 -3.48 -20.23 -7.76
N PRO A 305 -2.55 -21.20 -7.70
CA PRO A 305 -1.12 -20.93 -7.92
C PRO A 305 -0.80 -20.46 -9.35
N GLY A 306 -1.62 -20.82 -10.34
CA GLY A 306 -1.46 -20.39 -11.73
C GLY A 306 -1.78 -18.91 -11.99
N GLU A 307 -2.49 -18.25 -11.07
CA GLU A 307 -2.90 -16.85 -11.18
C GLU A 307 -2.05 -15.91 -10.30
N SER A 308 -1.12 -16.48 -9.52
CA SER A 308 -0.33 -15.73 -8.54
C SER A 308 0.68 -14.78 -9.21
N LEU A 309 0.74 -13.54 -8.72
CA LEU A 309 1.71 -12.54 -9.20
C LEU A 309 3.05 -12.57 -8.45
N LEU A 310 3.21 -13.48 -7.48
CA LEU A 310 4.44 -13.62 -6.70
C LEU A 310 5.72 -13.89 -7.54
N PRO A 311 5.68 -14.62 -8.68
CA PRO A 311 6.85 -14.72 -9.55
C PRO A 311 7.31 -13.36 -10.11
N THR A 312 6.39 -12.44 -10.36
CA THR A 312 6.70 -11.07 -10.80
C THR A 312 7.32 -10.27 -9.66
N LEU A 313 6.84 -10.43 -8.43
CA LEU A 313 7.46 -9.84 -7.23
C LEU A 313 8.93 -10.26 -7.09
N ILE A 314 9.25 -11.56 -7.23
CA ILE A 314 10.63 -12.06 -7.21
C ILE A 314 11.49 -11.37 -8.27
N LYS A 315 11.03 -11.31 -9.53
CA LYS A 315 11.78 -10.70 -10.64
C LYS A 315 12.06 -9.22 -10.39
N VAL A 316 11.09 -8.50 -9.86
CA VAL A 316 11.19 -7.07 -9.54
C VAL A 316 12.20 -6.84 -8.41
N THR A 317 12.07 -7.57 -7.30
CA THR A 317 12.99 -7.44 -6.17
C THR A 317 14.42 -7.80 -6.59
N GLN A 318 14.60 -8.87 -7.37
CA GLN A 318 15.92 -9.25 -7.89
C GLN A 318 16.52 -8.17 -8.82
N THR A 319 15.69 -7.48 -9.60
CA THR A 319 16.14 -6.38 -10.48
C THR A 319 16.67 -5.20 -9.68
N LEU A 320 16.03 -4.87 -8.55
CA LEU A 320 16.49 -3.80 -7.66
C LEU A 320 17.87 -4.11 -7.09
N ILE A 321 18.12 -5.36 -6.69
CA ILE A 321 19.43 -5.80 -6.20
C ILE A 321 20.50 -5.66 -7.30
N LYS A 322 20.24 -6.20 -8.50
CA LYS A 322 21.21 -6.24 -9.61
C LYS A 322 21.53 -4.87 -10.22
N LYS A 323 20.56 -3.96 -10.34
CA LYS A 323 20.78 -2.63 -10.94
C LYS A 323 21.75 -1.78 -10.12
N ASP A 324 21.77 -1.97 -8.82
CA ASP A 324 22.61 -1.17 -7.93
C ASP A 324 24.04 -1.77 -7.82
N ASP A 325 24.23 -3.07 -8.09
CA ASP A 325 25.57 -3.68 -8.27
C ASP A 325 26.36 -3.10 -9.45
N LEU A 326 25.68 -2.91 -10.59
CA LEU A 326 26.30 -2.34 -11.79
C LEU A 326 26.71 -0.87 -11.58
N LYS A 327 25.96 -0.12 -10.76
CA LYS A 327 26.32 1.25 -10.38
C LYS A 327 27.55 1.29 -9.46
N CYS A 328 27.61 0.44 -8.42
CA CYS A 328 28.78 0.36 -7.55
C CYS A 328 30.06 -0.06 -8.30
N GLN A 329 29.95 -0.94 -9.30
CA GLN A 329 31.10 -1.32 -10.14
C GLN A 329 31.55 -0.17 -11.04
N SER A 330 30.63 0.60 -11.61
CA SER A 330 30.97 1.77 -12.45
C SER A 330 31.64 2.90 -11.66
N GLN A 331 31.27 3.12 -10.39
CA GLN A 331 31.89 4.12 -9.50
C GLN A 331 33.25 3.72 -8.92
N ARG A 332 33.57 2.41 -8.89
CA ARG A 332 34.89 1.92 -8.50
C ARG A 332 35.89 1.85 -9.66
N ALA A 333 35.39 1.92 -10.89
CA ALA A 333 36.19 1.92 -12.12
C ALA A 333 36.53 3.33 -12.63
N SER A 334 35.86 4.36 -12.10
CA SER A 334 36.18 5.79 -12.26
C SER A 334 37.02 6.29 -11.10
#